data_AF-A0A1V9EHV9-F1
#
_entry.id   AF-A0A1V9EHV9-F1
#
_cell.length_a   1.000
_cell.length_b   1.000
_cell.length_c   1.000
_cell.angle_alpha   90.00
_cell.angle_beta   90.00
_cell.angle_gamma   90.00
#
_symmetry.space_group_name_H-M   'P 1'
#
loop_
_entity.id
_entity.type
_entity.pdbx_description
1 polymer ?
#
loop_
_entity_poly.entity_id
_entity_poly.type
_entity_poly.pdbx_seq_one_letter_code
_entity_poly.pdbx_strand_id
1 'polypeptide(L)'
;MIHLFIQNDLATHLKAQICHLLNWDELQYGEFQFQCGCLYLQYYISKDPVAIDEVLLHQLYWKWWKNEWLDRDYVLAGTLMKCDKLSIEEKRRLYRNWHDARVLADECSPVGLIMSNGYKTMISEIIKTEVL
;
A
#
# COMPACT_ATOMS: atom_id res chain seq x y z
N MET A 1 -4.95 11.65 -19.95
CA MET A 1 -6.04 12.08 -19.05
C MET A 1 -7.08 10.98 -18.81
N ILE A 2 -7.45 10.19 -19.83
CA ILE A 2 -8.41 9.05 -19.73
C ILE A 2 -7.92 7.92 -18.80
N HIS A 3 -6.62 7.61 -18.82
CA HIS A 3 -6.04 6.50 -18.04
C HIS A 3 -6.06 6.74 -16.51
N LEU A 4 -6.08 8.00 -16.06
CA LEU A 4 -6.09 8.37 -14.64
C LEU A 4 -7.50 8.27 -14.03
N PHE A 5 -8.52 8.58 -14.83
CA PHE A 5 -9.93 8.49 -14.42
C PHE A 5 -10.37 7.04 -14.22
N ILE A 6 -10.00 6.15 -15.14
CA ILE A 6 -10.32 4.72 -15.05
C ILE A 6 -9.69 4.08 -13.79
N GLN A 7 -8.48 4.51 -13.41
CA GLN A 7 -7.81 4.02 -12.20
C GLN A 7 -8.50 4.49 -10.91
N ASN A 8 -9.02 5.73 -10.87
CA ASN A 8 -9.71 6.25 -9.70
C ASN A 8 -11.07 5.56 -9.46
N ASP A 9 -11.83 5.31 -10.53
CA ASP A 9 -13.11 4.60 -10.43
C ASP A 9 -12.90 3.14 -10.01
N LEU A 10 -11.88 2.48 -10.57
CA LEU A 10 -11.50 1.12 -10.20
C LEU A 10 -11.10 1.03 -8.73
N ALA A 11 -10.25 1.96 -8.25
CA ALA A 11 -9.82 1.97 -6.86
C ALA A 11 -10.99 2.17 -5.88
N THR A 12 -11.93 3.05 -6.23
CA THR A 12 -13.13 3.26 -5.42
C THR A 12 -14.01 2.02 -5.38
N HIS A 13 -14.20 1.35 -6.52
CA HIS A 13 -14.97 0.12 -6.60
C HIS A 13 -14.34 -1.04 -5.80
N LEU A 14 -13.03 -1.26 -5.99
CA LEU A 14 -12.30 -2.30 -5.26
C LEU A 14 -12.32 -2.06 -3.75
N LYS A 15 -12.09 -0.82 -3.30
CA LYS A 15 -12.22 -0.46 -1.89
C LYS A 15 -13.58 -0.85 -1.33
N ALA A 16 -14.67 -0.45 -2.01
CA ALA A 16 -16.03 -0.78 -1.58
C ALA A 16 -16.26 -2.31 -1.53
N GLN A 17 -15.72 -3.04 -2.51
CA GLN A 17 -15.81 -4.49 -2.56
C GLN A 17 -15.03 -5.17 -1.42
N ILE A 18 -13.80 -4.74 -1.13
CA ILE A 18 -13.00 -5.23 -0.01
C ILE A 18 -13.69 -4.93 1.32
N CYS A 19 -14.19 -3.71 1.52
CA CYS A 19 -14.95 -3.32 2.70
C CYS A 19 -16.15 -4.27 2.91
N HIS A 20 -16.91 -4.54 1.83
CA HIS A 20 -18.02 -5.48 1.89
C HIS A 20 -17.58 -6.92 2.24
N LEU A 21 -16.53 -7.44 1.58
CA LEU A 21 -16.04 -8.80 1.78
C LEU A 21 -15.47 -9.03 3.19
N LEU A 22 -14.91 -8.00 3.81
CA LEU A 22 -14.30 -8.05 5.13
C LEU A 22 -15.23 -7.55 6.25
N ASN A 23 -16.42 -7.06 5.90
CA ASN A 23 -17.31 -6.35 6.81
C ASN A 23 -16.55 -5.24 7.55
N TRP A 24 -15.84 -4.41 6.79
CA TRP A 24 -15.18 -3.20 7.24
C TRP A 24 -15.94 -1.97 6.77
N ASP A 25 -15.85 -0.90 7.54
CA ASP A 25 -16.16 0.43 7.05
C ASP A 25 -14.95 1.06 6.35
N GLU A 26 -15.18 2.22 5.72
CA GLU A 26 -14.14 2.95 5.01
C GLU A 26 -13.00 3.42 5.92
N LEU A 27 -13.31 3.74 7.19
CA LEU A 27 -12.32 4.19 8.15
C LEU A 27 -11.38 3.05 8.53
N GLN A 28 -11.91 1.87 8.85
CA GLN A 28 -11.14 0.66 9.16
C GLN A 28 -10.22 0.25 8.01
N TYR A 29 -10.71 0.34 6.77
CA TYR A 29 -9.89 0.10 5.58
C TYR A 29 -8.77 1.14 5.47
N GLY A 30 -9.08 2.43 5.60
CA GLY A 30 -8.10 3.51 5.50
C GLY A 30 -7.04 3.46 6.59
N GLU A 31 -7.45 3.20 7.84
CA GLU A 31 -6.55 3.02 8.98
C GLU A 31 -5.62 1.84 8.78
N PHE A 32 -6.14 0.70 8.30
CA PHE A 32 -5.31 -0.47 8.04
C PHE A 32 -4.28 -0.21 6.93
N GLN A 33 -4.71 0.41 5.82
CA GLN A 33 -3.81 0.82 4.73
C GLN A 33 -2.73 1.79 5.23
N PHE A 34 -3.09 2.78 6.04
CA PHE A 34 -2.17 3.75 6.61
C PHE A 34 -1.15 3.08 7.54
N GLN A 35 -1.61 2.25 8.48
CA GLN A 35 -0.76 1.54 9.43
C GLN A 35 0.24 0.62 8.73
N CYS A 36 -0.20 -0.13 7.72
CA CYS A 36 0.70 -0.96 6.93
C CYS A 36 1.75 -0.14 6.18
N GLY A 37 1.41 1.05 5.69
CA GLY A 37 2.39 1.95 5.06
C GLY A 37 3.47 2.40 6.04
N CYS A 38 3.06 2.85 7.22
CA CYS A 38 4.00 3.22 8.28
C CYS A 38 4.91 2.05 8.68
N LEU A 39 4.33 0.86 8.89
CA LEU A 39 5.11 -0.34 9.24
C LEU A 39 6.05 -0.76 8.11
N TYR A 40 5.63 -0.63 6.85
CA TYR A 40 6.47 -0.95 5.69
C TYR A 40 7.76 -0.15 5.73
N LEU A 41 7.68 1.17 5.97
CA LEU A 41 8.87 2.03 6.08
C LEU A 41 9.77 1.66 7.26
N GLN A 42 9.17 1.27 8.40
CA GLN A 42 9.94 0.81 9.56
C GLN A 42 10.77 -0.44 9.27
N TYR A 43 10.21 -1.37 8.48
CA TYR A 43 10.94 -2.56 8.05
C TYR A 43 11.94 -2.26 6.91
N TYR A 44 11.60 -1.34 6.01
CA TYR A 44 12.37 -1.06 4.79
C TYR A 44 13.57 -0.12 5.00
N ILE A 45 13.40 1.03 5.68
CA ILE A 45 14.42 2.09 5.82
C ILE A 45 15.35 1.85 7.02
N SER A 46 15.31 0.67 7.65
CA SER A 46 16.19 0.29 8.77
C SER A 46 16.11 1.24 9.98
N LYS A 47 15.00 1.22 10.73
CA LYS A 47 14.84 1.84 12.07
C LYS A 47 15.43 3.25 12.29
N ASP A 48 15.65 4.05 11.23
CA ASP A 48 16.00 5.47 11.33
C ASP A 48 14.70 6.27 11.41
N PRO A 49 14.29 6.74 12.60
CA PRO A 49 12.99 7.37 12.77
C PRO A 49 12.89 8.69 11.99
N VAL A 50 14.00 9.41 11.81
CA VAL A 50 14.01 10.72 11.15
C VAL A 50 13.71 10.57 9.67
N ALA A 51 14.41 9.66 9.00
CA ALA A 51 14.17 9.36 7.59
C ALA A 51 12.77 8.79 7.33
N ILE A 52 12.23 8.00 8.27
CA ILE A 52 10.85 7.47 8.17
C ILE A 52 9.84 8.62 8.26
N ASP A 53 9.99 9.51 9.23
CA ASP A 53 9.08 10.64 9.43
C ASP A 53 9.08 11.57 8.21
N GLU A 54 10.25 11.87 7.64
CA GLU A 54 10.36 12.65 6.39
C GLU A 54 9.57 11.99 5.24
N VAL A 55 9.78 10.70 4.99
CA VAL A 55 9.11 9.97 3.90
C VAL A 55 7.59 9.92 4.12
N LEU A 56 7.13 9.76 5.37
CA LEU A 56 5.70 9.76 5.71
C LEU A 56 5.02 11.12 5.46
N LEU A 57 5.76 12.23 5.46
CA LEU A 57 5.21 13.55 5.14
C LEU A 57 5.04 13.77 3.63
N HIS A 58 5.72 12.98 2.80
CA HIS A 58 5.71 13.18 1.35
C HIS A 58 4.50 12.53 0.67
N GLN A 59 3.73 13.35 -0.06
CA GLN A 59 2.59 12.87 -0.86
C GLN A 59 2.98 11.84 -1.93
N LEU A 60 4.21 11.90 -2.45
CA LEU A 60 4.70 10.95 -3.44
C LEU A 60 4.75 9.52 -2.89
N TYR A 61 5.17 9.35 -1.64
CA TYR A 61 5.17 8.06 -0.96
C TYR A 61 3.74 7.51 -0.86
N TRP A 62 2.80 8.29 -0.35
CA TRP A 62 1.41 7.84 -0.21
C TRP A 62 0.72 7.57 -1.55
N LYS A 63 1.09 8.30 -2.60
CA LYS A 63 0.60 8.03 -3.96
C LYS A 63 1.11 6.68 -4.46
N TRP A 64 2.40 6.41 -4.30
CA TRP A 64 2.99 5.11 -4.66
C TRP A 64 2.37 3.98 -3.83
N TRP A 65 2.30 4.14 -2.51
CA TRP A 65 1.75 3.15 -1.59
C TRP A 65 0.31 2.74 -1.96
N LYS A 66 -0.55 3.72 -2.28
CA LYS A 66 -1.92 3.44 -2.71
C LYS A 66 -1.99 2.66 -4.03
N ASN A 67 -1.04 2.86 -4.95
CA ASN A 67 -1.01 2.10 -6.20
C ASN A 67 -0.58 0.65 -5.95
N GLU A 68 0.45 0.42 -5.14
CA GLU A 68 0.87 -0.94 -4.74
C GLU A 68 -0.27 -1.67 -4.00
N TRP A 69 -0.98 -0.94 -3.14
CA TRP A 69 -2.14 -1.46 -2.43
C TRP A 69 -3.28 -1.84 -3.38
N LEU A 70 -3.57 -0.99 -4.37
CA LEU A 70 -4.60 -1.23 -5.37
C LEU A 70 -4.35 -2.51 -6.18
N ASP A 71 -3.10 -2.73 -6.61
CA ASP A 71 -2.73 -3.92 -7.37
C ASP A 71 -2.94 -5.20 -6.55
N ARG A 72 -2.65 -5.14 -5.25
CA ARG A 72 -2.87 -6.25 -4.31
C ARG A 72 -4.35 -6.49 -4.06
N ASP A 73 -5.12 -5.45 -3.83
CA ASP A 73 -6.57 -5.53 -3.65
C ASP A 73 -7.27 -6.13 -4.86
N TYR A 74 -6.83 -5.79 -6.06
CA TYR A 74 -7.38 -6.37 -7.29
C TYR A 74 -7.22 -7.89 -7.32
N VAL A 75 -6.05 -8.41 -6.94
CA VAL A 75 -5.79 -9.86 -6.88
C VAL A 75 -6.58 -10.52 -5.74
N LEU A 76 -6.58 -9.90 -4.56
CA LEU A 76 -7.22 -10.43 -3.36
C LEU A 76 -8.74 -10.47 -3.44
N ALA A 77 -9.37 -9.46 -4.03
CA ALA A 77 -10.82 -9.42 -4.20
C ALA A 77 -11.30 -10.69 -4.94
N GLY A 78 -10.60 -11.08 -6.01
CA GLY A 78 -10.89 -12.31 -6.75
C GLY A 78 -10.71 -13.59 -5.92
N THR A 79 -9.69 -13.65 -5.06
CA THR A 79 -9.47 -14.78 -4.15
C THR A 79 -10.56 -14.85 -3.08
N LEU A 80 -10.86 -13.75 -2.41
CA LEU A 80 -11.84 -13.68 -1.32
C LEU A 80 -13.27 -13.99 -1.78
N MET A 81 -13.62 -13.60 -3.02
CA MET A 81 -14.91 -13.95 -3.63
C MET A 81 -15.08 -15.45 -3.85
N LYS A 82 -14.00 -16.16 -4.17
CA LYS A 82 -14.02 -17.62 -4.40
C LYS A 82 -14.01 -18.43 -3.10
N CYS A 83 -13.74 -17.78 -1.98
CA CYS A 83 -13.69 -18.39 -0.65
C CYS A 83 -14.99 -18.11 0.15
N ASP A 84 -16.12 -18.56 -0.40
CA ASP A 84 -17.46 -18.40 0.19
C ASP A 84 -17.61 -19.07 1.56
N LYS A 85 -16.90 -20.18 1.79
CA LYS A 85 -16.93 -20.95 3.06
C LYS A 85 -16.11 -20.34 4.21
N LEU A 86 -15.27 -19.34 3.94
CA LEU A 86 -14.48 -18.71 5.00
C LEU A 86 -15.37 -17.79 5.83
N SER A 87 -15.23 -17.86 7.15
CA SER A 87 -15.77 -16.87 8.05
C SER A 87 -15.18 -15.48 7.77
N ILE A 88 -15.89 -14.44 8.19
CA ILE A 88 -15.41 -13.06 8.06
C ILE A 88 -14.03 -12.89 8.71
N GLU A 89 -13.79 -13.54 9.85
CA GLU A 89 -12.51 -13.44 10.55
C GLU A 89 -11.38 -14.14 9.79
N GLU A 90 -11.65 -15.28 9.16
CA GLU A 90 -10.66 -15.94 8.30
C GLU A 90 -10.33 -15.11 7.06
N LYS A 91 -11.32 -14.44 6.47
CA LYS A 91 -11.11 -13.51 5.35
C LYS A 91 -10.25 -12.32 5.78
N ARG A 92 -10.54 -11.73 6.94
CA ARG A 92 -9.73 -10.65 7.53
C ARG A 92 -8.31 -11.10 7.81
N ARG A 93 -8.11 -12.29 8.38
CA ARG A 93 -6.78 -12.86 8.62
C ARG A 93 -6.01 -13.05 7.31
N LEU A 94 -6.65 -13.63 6.28
CA LEU A 94 -6.02 -13.82 4.97
C LEU A 94 -5.62 -12.47 4.35
N TYR A 95 -6.52 -11.48 4.42
CA TYR A 95 -6.26 -10.14 3.91
C TYR A 95 -5.11 -9.45 4.64
N ARG A 96 -5.06 -9.56 5.98
CA ARG A 96 -3.94 -9.02 6.78
C ARG A 96 -2.62 -9.69 6.46
N ASN A 97 -2.61 -11.02 6.31
CA ASN A 97 -1.39 -11.77 5.99
C ASN A 97 -0.82 -11.39 4.61
N TRP A 98 -1.68 -11.10 3.63
CA TRP A 98 -1.24 -10.62 2.32
C TRP A 98 -0.72 -9.18 2.32
N HIS A 99 -1.15 -8.39 3.30
CA HIS A 99 -0.71 -7.01 3.51
C HIS A 99 0.28 -6.90 4.68
N ASP A 100 0.95 -8.01 5.02
CA ASP A 100 1.95 -8.02 6.07
C ASP A 100 3.13 -7.12 5.67
N ALA A 101 3.28 -6.00 6.37
CA ALA A 101 4.24 -4.96 6.03
C ALA A 101 5.69 -5.44 6.02
N ARG A 102 6.03 -6.48 6.79
CA ARG A 102 7.37 -7.06 6.80
C ARG A 102 7.60 -7.86 5.53
N VAL A 103 6.65 -8.72 5.15
CA VAL A 103 6.71 -9.47 3.89
C VAL A 103 6.77 -8.49 2.72
N LEU A 104 5.99 -7.40 2.77
CA LEU A 104 6.04 -6.35 1.76
C LEU A 104 7.41 -5.66 1.70
N ALA A 105 8.06 -5.37 2.83
CA ALA A 105 9.40 -4.78 2.81
C ALA A 105 10.44 -5.70 2.16
N ASP A 106 10.27 -7.02 2.31
CA ASP A 106 11.17 -8.03 1.71
C ASP A 106 10.85 -8.29 0.22
N GLU A 107 9.58 -8.35 -0.18
CA GLU A 107 9.11 -8.72 -1.53
C GLU A 107 8.84 -7.51 -2.44
N CYS A 108 8.17 -6.49 -1.90
CA CYS A 108 7.99 -5.19 -2.54
C CYS A 108 9.21 -4.32 -2.21
N SER A 109 10.37 -4.76 -2.69
CA SER A 109 11.41 -3.80 -3.01
C SER A 109 10.97 -3.07 -4.28
N PRO A 110 11.06 -1.74 -4.35
CA PRO A 110 10.83 -0.99 -5.59
C PRO A 110 11.91 -1.35 -6.63
N VAL A 111 11.85 -2.55 -7.22
CA VAL A 111 12.90 -3.10 -8.10
C VAL A 111 12.29 -3.49 -9.43
N GLY A 112 12.84 -2.85 -10.48
CA GLY A 112 12.43 -2.98 -11.87
C GLY A 112 12.02 -1.63 -12.45
N LEU A 113 10.80 -1.18 -12.15
CA LEU A 113 10.23 0.01 -12.77
C LEU A 113 10.73 1.34 -12.19
N ILE A 114 11.22 1.33 -10.95
CA ILE A 114 11.69 2.54 -10.23
C ILE A 114 13.22 2.59 -10.07
N MET A 115 13.92 1.49 -10.39
CA MET A 115 15.39 1.47 -10.50
C MET A 115 15.93 2.03 -11.82
N SER A 116 15.08 2.28 -12.83
CA SER A 116 15.39 3.19 -13.93
C SER A 116 15.25 4.64 -13.45
N ASN A 117 16.24 5.12 -12.71
CA ASN A 117 16.45 6.51 -12.28
C ASN A 117 15.39 7.16 -11.36
N GLY A 118 14.23 6.55 -11.09
CA GLY A 118 13.14 7.22 -10.37
C GLY A 118 13.24 7.18 -8.84
N TYR A 119 13.63 6.06 -8.23
CA TYR A 119 13.47 5.81 -6.79
C TYR A 119 14.63 6.35 -5.97
N LYS A 120 15.87 6.05 -6.40
CA LYS A 120 17.05 6.67 -5.83
C LYS A 120 17.00 8.18 -6.01
N THR A 121 16.43 8.67 -7.11
CA THR A 121 16.18 10.11 -7.28
C THR A 121 15.05 10.58 -6.38
N MET A 122 13.90 9.92 -6.30
CA MET A 122 12.80 10.35 -5.40
C MET A 122 13.23 10.38 -3.93
N ILE A 123 13.87 9.31 -3.43
CA ILE A 123 14.41 9.24 -2.07
C ILE A 123 15.61 10.19 -1.92
N SER A 124 16.51 10.31 -2.89
CA SER A 124 17.61 11.29 -2.83
C SER A 124 17.13 12.73 -2.97
N GLU A 125 16.03 13.02 -3.65
CA GLU A 125 15.44 14.35 -3.79
C GLU A 125 14.72 14.69 -2.48
N ILE A 126 13.98 13.75 -1.90
CA ILE A 126 13.44 13.86 -0.53
C ILE A 126 14.57 14.22 0.45
N ILE A 127 15.66 13.44 0.45
CA ILE A 127 16.82 13.66 1.32
C ILE A 127 17.62 14.95 0.96
N LYS A 128 17.67 15.36 -0.31
CA LYS A 128 18.43 16.56 -0.76
C LYS A 128 17.67 17.87 -0.57
N THR A 129 16.34 17.86 -0.56
CA THR A 129 15.53 19.08 -0.44
C THR A 129 15.68 19.73 0.95
N GLU A 130 16.24 19.01 1.92
CA GLU A 130 16.45 19.50 3.29
C GLU A 130 17.87 20.01 3.60
N VAL A 131 18.82 19.93 2.65
CA VAL A 131 20.22 20.38 2.84
C VAL A 131 20.46 21.77 2.22
N LEU A 132 19.41 22.55 1.93
CA LEU A 132 19.50 23.92 1.40
C LEU A 132 18.69 24.92 2.23
#